data_AF-A0A1V9G5L1-F1
#
_entry.id   AF-A0A1V9G5L1-F1
#
_cell.length_a   1.000
_cell.length_b   1.000
_cell.length_c   1.000
_cell.angle_alpha   90.00
_cell.angle_beta   90.00
_cell.angle_gamma   90.00
#
_symmetry.space_group_name_H-M   'P 1'
#
loop_
_entity.id
_entity.type
_entity.pdbx_description
1 polymer ?
#
loop_
_entity_poly.entity_id
_entity_poly.type
_entity_poly.pdbx_seq_one_letter_code
_entity_poly.pdbx_strand_id
1 'polypeptide(L)'
;MDPAEYLQFYEGHKMGVKTVDGHIIIPAVYDFVAHPSDGLFTVTESGYTAYFDEAGNIVLPFSNKYESYGAFTEGLARVMAHEKWGFINKAGEEVIPLQFHYTEEFANGRAIVRNENDLHGAIDEQGNLVIDYWFPVLTNFERGYAKFGDLKTWGLIDKSGIIVVPQQYVFIGPVFRNTVTVQVLEGEEYREGELTIGGGVVWNNNLDHLNAFNRLKKEFAVACEQLVEEMYQSGCPCGYERFRDLVQWSNPVGFVDQELLFAAFRQKLQQLETDRFRCAHCGTVYEQKWTQFSAFMWVSNVHISTMGDFVDKGAPVSAVIPIALGFYGHGIEKYNHKYVESDLGTVINYLKESVAT
;
A
#
# COMPACT_ATOMS: atom_id res chain seq x y z
N MET A 1 9.13 -26.12 6.70
CA MET A 1 8.94 -26.68 8.05
C MET A 1 7.54 -26.30 8.49
N ASP A 2 6.82 -27.25 9.09
CA ASP A 2 5.40 -27.10 9.41
C ASP A 2 5.26 -26.17 10.62
N PRO A 3 4.61 -24.99 10.52
CA PRO A 3 4.42 -24.06 11.64
C PRO A 3 3.49 -24.61 12.75
N ALA A 4 3.11 -25.89 12.67
CA ALA A 4 2.11 -26.52 13.51
C ALA A 4 2.63 -27.02 14.87
N GLU A 5 3.93 -26.97 15.21
CA GLU A 5 4.43 -27.60 16.45
C GLU A 5 4.46 -26.68 17.68
N TYR A 6 4.49 -25.36 17.50
CA TYR A 6 4.66 -24.40 18.59
C TYR A 6 3.49 -23.42 18.68
N LEU A 7 2.87 -23.36 19.86
CA LEU A 7 1.78 -22.45 20.18
C LEU A 7 2.27 -21.41 21.19
N GLN A 8 2.25 -20.15 20.78
CA GLN A 8 2.41 -19.01 21.70
C GLN A 8 1.15 -18.89 22.56
N PHE A 9 1.33 -18.62 23.85
CA PHE A 9 0.23 -18.43 24.78
C PHE A 9 0.56 -17.33 25.79
N TYR A 10 -0.47 -16.76 26.40
CA TYR A 10 -0.34 -15.65 27.34
C TYR A 10 -0.85 -16.03 28.73
N GLU A 11 -0.12 -15.58 29.75
CA GLU A 11 -0.59 -15.52 31.13
C GLU A 11 -0.53 -14.06 31.58
N GLY A 12 -1.70 -13.42 31.66
CA GLY A 12 -1.77 -11.98 31.85
C GLY A 12 -1.18 -11.21 30.66
N HIS A 13 -0.13 -10.43 30.90
CA HIS A 13 0.61 -9.68 29.87
C HIS A 13 1.93 -10.34 29.46
N LYS A 14 2.22 -11.53 30.00
CA LYS A 14 3.45 -12.28 29.72
C LYS A 14 3.15 -13.40 28.73
N MET A 15 4.12 -13.70 27.87
CA MET A 15 4.03 -14.67 26.80
C MET A 15 4.99 -15.84 27.04
N GLY A 16 4.54 -17.03 26.64
CA GLY A 16 5.30 -18.27 26.64
C GLY A 16 5.03 -19.08 25.37
N VAL A 17 5.72 -20.20 25.25
CA VAL A 17 5.56 -21.15 24.14
C VAL A 17 5.37 -22.55 24.68
N LYS A 18 4.42 -23.26 24.09
CA LYS A 18 4.15 -24.67 24.38
C LYS A 18 3.95 -25.44 23.09
N THR A 19 4.12 -26.75 23.15
CA THR A 19 3.77 -27.64 22.05
C THR A 19 2.25 -27.83 21.93
N VAL A 20 1.79 -28.43 20.83
CA VAL A 20 0.36 -28.72 20.60
C VAL A 20 -0.25 -29.64 21.66
N ASP A 21 0.52 -30.61 22.17
CA ASP A 21 0.12 -31.50 23.26
C ASP A 21 0.13 -30.82 24.65
N GLY A 22 0.54 -29.55 24.71
CA GLY A 22 0.45 -28.71 25.91
C GLY A 22 1.70 -28.71 26.78
N HIS A 23 2.81 -29.33 26.33
CA HIS A 23 4.08 -29.27 27.04
C HIS A 23 4.67 -27.86 26.93
N ILE A 24 4.91 -27.22 28.08
CA ILE A 24 5.47 -25.86 28.13
C ILE A 24 6.97 -25.93 27.88
N ILE A 25 7.43 -25.28 26.80
CA ILE A 25 8.85 -25.16 26.45
C ILE A 25 9.41 -23.88 27.10
N ILE A 26 8.72 -22.76 26.87
CA ILE A 26 9.06 -21.45 27.44
C ILE A 26 7.88 -21.01 28.31
N PRO A 27 8.06 -20.84 29.63
CA PRO A 27 6.98 -20.43 30.52
C PRO A 27 6.51 -19.00 30.20
N ALA A 28 5.24 -18.70 30.46
CA ALA A 28 4.64 -17.39 30.18
C ALA A 28 5.02 -16.34 31.24
N VAL A 29 6.31 -15.99 31.28
CA VAL A 29 6.89 -15.01 32.21
C VAL A 29 7.65 -13.89 31.51
N TYR A 30 7.73 -13.93 30.18
CA TYR A 30 8.49 -12.98 29.35
C TYR A 30 7.58 -11.97 28.65
N ASP A 31 8.05 -10.75 28.40
CA ASP A 31 7.29 -9.75 27.66
C ASP A 31 7.00 -10.19 26.22
N PHE A 32 7.98 -10.83 25.57
CA PHE A 32 7.83 -11.33 24.21
C PHE A 32 8.68 -12.58 23.93
N VAL A 33 8.19 -13.45 23.07
CA VAL A 33 8.79 -14.70 22.61
C VAL A 33 8.41 -14.88 21.14
N ALA A 34 9.34 -14.68 20.22
CA ALA A 34 9.10 -14.88 18.78
C ALA A 34 8.87 -16.37 18.46
N HIS A 35 8.34 -16.67 17.28
CA HIS A 35 8.40 -18.03 16.72
C HIS A 35 9.87 -18.41 16.47
N PRO A 36 10.21 -19.71 16.53
CA PRO A 36 11.59 -20.13 16.37
C PRO A 36 12.02 -19.92 14.92
N SER A 37 13.26 -19.47 14.75
CA SER A 37 13.96 -19.40 13.47
C SER A 37 15.35 -19.96 13.67
N ASP A 38 15.82 -20.78 12.72
CA ASP A 38 17.09 -21.53 12.86
C ASP A 38 17.21 -22.33 14.17
N GLY A 39 16.08 -22.86 14.66
CA GLY A 39 15.98 -23.64 15.89
C GLY A 39 16.14 -22.81 17.17
N LEU A 40 15.99 -21.48 17.10
CA LEU A 40 16.10 -20.57 18.24
C LEU A 40 14.88 -19.66 18.35
N PHE A 41 14.33 -19.56 19.56
CA PHE A 41 13.37 -18.53 19.93
C PHE A 41 14.10 -17.25 20.35
N THR A 42 13.66 -16.10 19.82
CA THR A 42 14.06 -14.78 20.34
C THR A 42 13.14 -14.41 21.50
N VAL A 43 13.69 -14.23 22.69
CA VAL A 43 12.94 -13.93 23.92
C VAL A 43 13.36 -12.55 24.45
N THR A 44 12.39 -11.68 24.69
CA THR A 44 12.62 -10.34 25.23
C THR A 44 11.94 -10.16 26.57
N GLU A 45 12.65 -9.58 27.52
CA GLU A 45 12.15 -9.26 28.86
C GLU A 45 12.78 -7.97 29.37
N SER A 46 11.95 -7.01 29.78
CA SER A 46 12.38 -5.74 30.36
C SER A 46 13.46 -5.00 29.53
N GLY A 47 13.38 -5.13 28.20
CA GLY A 47 14.34 -4.53 27.24
C GLY A 47 15.64 -5.33 27.01
N TYR A 48 15.78 -6.51 27.63
CA TYR A 48 16.88 -7.44 27.36
C TYR A 48 16.42 -8.53 26.43
N THR A 49 17.30 -8.98 25.52
CA THR A 49 16.99 -10.09 24.61
C THR A 49 17.92 -11.27 24.86
N ALA A 50 17.36 -12.47 24.79
CA ALA A 50 18.02 -13.76 24.89
C ALA A 50 17.56 -14.67 23.75
N TYR A 51 18.30 -15.75 23.53
CA TYR A 51 17.93 -16.78 22.56
C TYR A 51 17.86 -18.14 23.24
N PHE A 52 16.74 -18.82 23.05
CA PHE A 52 16.44 -20.11 23.64
C PHE A 52 16.37 -21.17 22.53
N ASP A 53 16.88 -22.37 22.77
CA ASP A 53 16.68 -23.49 21.85
C ASP A 53 15.24 -24.05 21.93
N GLU A 54 14.93 -24.97 21.02
CA GLU A 54 13.62 -25.64 20.97
C GLU A 54 13.30 -26.51 22.20
N ALA A 55 14.29 -26.77 23.06
CA ALA A 55 14.11 -27.45 24.34
C ALA A 55 13.97 -26.46 25.53
N GLY A 56 13.98 -25.14 25.26
CA GLY A 56 13.86 -24.10 26.28
C GLY A 56 15.16 -23.80 27.03
N ASN A 57 16.30 -24.29 26.56
CA ASN A 57 17.60 -23.94 27.15
C ASN A 57 18.09 -22.61 26.57
N ILE A 58 18.72 -21.80 27.42
CA ILE A 58 19.33 -20.54 27.01
C ILE A 58 20.60 -20.84 26.21
N VAL A 59 20.60 -20.45 24.93
CA VAL A 59 21.77 -20.51 24.04
C VAL A 59 22.58 -19.23 24.14
N LEU A 60 21.90 -18.07 24.10
CA LEU A 60 22.50 -16.77 24.37
C LEU A 60 21.74 -16.08 25.51
N PRO A 61 22.42 -15.69 26.60
CA PRO A 61 21.79 -15.12 27.77
C PRO A 61 21.23 -13.72 27.49
N PHE A 62 20.33 -13.27 28.38
CA PHE A 62 19.74 -11.94 28.31
C PHE A 62 20.81 -10.86 28.26
N SER A 63 20.74 -10.03 27.23
CA SER A 63 21.69 -8.96 26.97
C SER A 63 20.95 -7.73 26.44
N ASN A 64 21.39 -6.56 26.87
CA ASN A 64 21.00 -5.26 26.35
C ASN A 64 22.18 -4.57 25.63
N LYS A 65 23.19 -5.34 25.21
CA LYS A 65 24.35 -4.82 24.47
C LYS A 65 23.91 -4.08 23.19
N TYR A 66 22.85 -4.56 22.55
CA TYR A 66 22.26 -3.99 21.35
C TYR A 66 20.87 -3.44 21.65
N GLU A 67 20.49 -2.40 20.91
CA GLU A 67 19.18 -1.73 20.96
C GLU A 67 18.09 -2.58 20.27
N SER A 68 18.47 -3.39 19.29
CA SER A 68 17.59 -4.31 18.58
C SER A 68 18.29 -5.60 18.19
N TYR A 69 17.53 -6.68 18.16
CA TYR A 69 17.95 -8.04 17.83
C TYR A 69 16.95 -8.65 16.84
N GLY A 70 17.45 -9.17 15.73
CA GLY A 70 16.68 -9.95 14.77
C GLY A 70 16.60 -11.42 15.16
N ALA A 71 15.83 -12.20 14.41
CA ALA A 71 15.87 -13.66 14.53
C ALA A 71 17.17 -14.22 13.93
N PHE A 72 17.57 -15.42 14.34
CA PHE A 72 18.63 -16.14 13.64
C PHE A 72 18.10 -16.71 12.33
N THR A 73 18.88 -16.51 11.26
CA THR A 73 18.63 -17.04 9.92
C THR A 73 19.97 -17.36 9.28
N GLU A 74 20.12 -18.57 8.73
CA GLU A 74 21.37 -19.04 8.13
C GLU A 74 22.59 -18.89 9.08
N GLY A 75 22.36 -19.07 10.39
CA GLY A 75 23.39 -19.03 11.44
C GLY A 75 23.76 -17.65 11.97
N LEU A 76 23.20 -16.56 11.43
CA LEU A 76 23.46 -15.18 11.83
C LEU A 76 22.18 -14.47 12.28
N ALA A 77 22.32 -13.53 13.21
CA ALA A 77 21.22 -12.63 13.60
C ALA A 77 21.67 -11.18 13.42
N ARG A 78 20.82 -10.36 12.79
CA ARG A 78 21.07 -8.92 12.70
C ARG A 78 20.93 -8.27 14.08
N VAL A 79 21.80 -7.33 14.40
CA VAL A 79 21.75 -6.56 15.64
C VAL A 79 21.99 -5.08 15.35
N MET A 80 21.41 -4.21 16.17
CA MET A 80 21.55 -2.76 16.01
C MET A 80 22.09 -2.12 17.28
N ALA A 81 23.09 -1.26 17.15
CA ALA A 81 23.43 -0.29 18.18
C ALA A 81 23.94 1.00 17.52
N HIS A 82 23.70 2.15 18.16
CA HIS A 82 24.11 3.45 17.64
C HIS A 82 23.58 3.70 16.21
N GLU A 83 22.33 3.30 15.96
CA GLU A 83 21.66 3.43 14.64
C GLU A 83 22.37 2.69 13.49
N LYS A 84 23.27 1.75 13.81
CA LYS A 84 23.97 0.92 12.83
C LYS A 84 23.66 -0.55 13.05
N TRP A 85 23.50 -1.26 11.95
CA TRP A 85 23.25 -2.69 11.90
C TRP A 85 24.52 -3.47 11.56
N GLY A 86 24.64 -4.64 12.17
CA GLY A 86 25.66 -5.67 11.92
C GLY A 86 25.08 -7.05 12.25
N PHE A 87 25.92 -8.07 12.36
CA PHE A 87 25.49 -9.45 12.58
C PHE A 87 26.32 -10.19 13.61
N ILE A 88 25.64 -10.99 14.44
CA ILE A 88 26.25 -11.89 15.41
C ILE A 88 26.00 -13.35 15.06
N ASN A 89 26.92 -14.23 15.47
CA ASN A 89 26.75 -15.67 15.40
C ASN A 89 26.04 -16.24 16.65
N LYS A 90 25.78 -17.55 16.66
CA LYS A 90 25.18 -18.27 17.80
C LYS A 90 26.06 -18.33 19.06
N ALA A 91 27.32 -17.88 19.01
CA ALA A 91 28.18 -17.67 20.16
C ALA A 91 28.11 -16.22 20.71
N GLY A 92 27.32 -15.35 20.08
CA GLY A 92 27.18 -13.94 20.45
C GLY A 92 28.34 -13.06 19.98
N GLU A 93 29.21 -13.60 19.14
CA GLU A 93 30.34 -12.88 18.56
C GLU A 93 29.87 -12.09 17.34
N GLU A 94 30.35 -10.85 17.22
CA GLU A 94 30.09 -10.01 16.05
C GLU A 94 30.91 -10.51 14.86
N VAL A 95 30.23 -11.06 13.86
CA VAL A 95 30.84 -11.56 12.62
C VAL A 95 30.92 -10.47 11.58
N ILE A 96 29.88 -9.63 11.51
CA ILE A 96 29.82 -8.49 10.59
C ILE A 96 29.63 -7.22 11.43
N PRO A 97 30.58 -6.27 11.37
CA PRO A 97 30.54 -5.08 12.21
C PRO A 97 29.28 -4.22 12.03
N LEU A 98 28.94 -3.46 13.07
CA LEU A 98 27.88 -2.45 13.00
C LEU A 98 28.27 -1.32 12.05
N GLN A 99 27.82 -1.37 10.80
CA GLN A 99 28.20 -0.40 9.76
C GLN A 99 27.06 0.01 8.82
N PHE A 100 26.00 -0.79 8.73
CA PHE A 100 24.91 -0.54 7.79
C PHE A 100 23.84 0.36 8.42
N HIS A 101 23.17 1.19 7.63
CA HIS A 101 22.03 1.98 8.13
C HIS A 101 20.77 1.15 8.27
N TYR A 102 20.68 0.08 7.48
CA TYR A 102 19.62 -0.90 7.55
C TYR A 102 20.14 -2.21 6.96
N THR A 103 19.62 -3.32 7.46
CA THR A 103 19.83 -4.63 6.86
C THR A 103 18.65 -5.54 7.12
N GLU A 104 18.30 -6.40 6.17
CA GLU A 104 17.36 -7.51 6.37
C GLU A 104 18.07 -8.73 6.96
N GLU A 105 17.29 -9.72 7.43
CA GLU A 105 17.84 -11.03 7.76
C GLU A 105 18.54 -11.70 6.56
N PHE A 106 19.43 -12.64 6.85
CA PHE A 106 20.02 -13.49 5.81
C PHE A 106 18.96 -14.42 5.23
N ALA A 107 18.85 -14.42 3.91
CA ALA A 107 17.99 -15.32 3.17
C ALA A 107 18.66 -15.75 1.88
N ASN A 108 18.73 -17.06 1.67
CA ASN A 108 19.33 -17.67 0.49
C ASN A 108 20.83 -17.31 0.32
N GLY A 109 21.58 -17.19 1.42
CA GLY A 109 23.02 -16.87 1.47
C GLY A 109 23.34 -15.40 1.21
N ARG A 110 22.36 -14.51 1.33
CA ARG A 110 22.51 -13.05 1.12
C ARG A 110 21.71 -12.28 2.16
N ALA A 111 22.24 -11.15 2.60
CA ALA A 111 21.46 -10.13 3.30
C ALA A 111 21.43 -8.85 2.48
N ILE A 112 20.26 -8.22 2.40
CA ILE A 112 20.14 -6.89 1.80
C ILE A 112 20.60 -5.86 2.82
N VAL A 113 21.41 -4.90 2.37
CA VAL A 113 21.97 -3.83 3.20
C VAL A 113 21.70 -2.48 2.56
N ARG A 114 21.59 -1.44 3.39
CA ARG A 114 21.39 -0.06 2.95
C ARG A 114 22.46 0.88 3.51
N ASN A 115 22.99 1.75 2.66
CA ASN A 115 23.96 2.77 3.05
C ASN A 115 23.30 4.09 3.49
N GLU A 116 24.11 5.11 3.76
CA GLU A 116 23.67 6.47 4.16
C GLU A 116 22.86 7.22 3.09
N ASN A 117 23.00 6.82 1.82
CA ASN A 117 22.33 7.47 0.70
C ASN A 117 21.02 6.77 0.32
N ASP A 118 20.48 5.94 1.22
CA ASP A 118 19.29 5.10 1.01
C ASP A 118 19.39 4.15 -0.21
N LEU A 119 20.61 3.82 -0.63
CA LEU A 119 20.84 2.85 -1.69
C LEU A 119 21.06 1.47 -1.08
N HIS A 120 20.47 0.47 -1.72
CA HIS A 120 20.52 -0.93 -1.33
C HIS A 120 21.58 -1.68 -2.13
N GLY A 121 22.27 -2.58 -1.44
CA GLY A 121 23.16 -3.60 -1.98
C GLY A 121 22.91 -4.94 -1.29
N ALA A 122 23.77 -5.92 -1.53
CA ALA A 122 23.68 -7.23 -0.90
C ALA A 122 25.06 -7.73 -0.47
N ILE A 123 25.12 -8.34 0.71
CA ILE A 123 26.33 -8.92 1.28
C ILE A 123 26.27 -10.45 1.35
N ASP A 124 27.44 -11.08 1.40
CA ASP A 124 27.60 -12.48 1.80
C ASP A 124 27.69 -12.62 3.34
N GLU A 125 27.74 -13.87 3.81
CA GLU A 125 27.83 -14.22 5.25
C GLU A 125 29.14 -13.74 5.92
N GLN A 126 30.14 -13.34 5.13
CA GLN A 126 31.39 -12.75 5.62
C GLN A 126 31.33 -11.22 5.65
N GLY A 127 30.21 -10.62 5.21
CA GLY A 127 30.02 -9.18 5.16
C GLY A 127 30.61 -8.51 3.92
N ASN A 128 31.05 -9.27 2.92
CA ASN A 128 31.53 -8.69 1.67
C ASN A 128 30.36 -8.26 0.80
N LEU A 129 30.43 -7.06 0.22
CA LEU A 129 29.46 -6.62 -0.79
C LEU A 129 29.60 -7.47 -2.06
N VAL A 130 28.55 -8.24 -2.34
CA VAL A 130 28.39 -9.00 -3.59
C VAL A 130 27.65 -8.15 -4.63
N ILE A 131 26.70 -7.34 -4.16
CA ILE A 131 26.02 -6.33 -4.95
C ILE A 131 26.27 -5.00 -4.27
N ASP A 132 26.89 -4.09 -5.01
CA ASP A 132 27.21 -2.74 -4.54
C ASP A 132 25.94 -1.87 -4.45
N TYR A 133 26.05 -0.71 -3.79
CA TYR A 133 24.92 0.16 -3.48
C TYR A 133 24.42 0.94 -4.70
N TRP A 134 23.68 0.26 -5.57
CA TRP A 134 23.19 0.84 -6.83
C TRP A 134 21.69 1.11 -6.83
N PHE A 135 20.92 0.43 -5.99
CA PHE A 135 19.48 0.33 -6.17
C PHE A 135 18.71 1.11 -5.10
N PRO A 136 17.78 2.02 -5.48
CA PRO A 136 16.88 2.63 -4.51
C PRO A 136 16.07 1.60 -3.74
N VAL A 137 15.67 0.51 -4.39
CA VAL A 137 15.01 -0.64 -3.78
C VAL A 137 15.62 -1.93 -4.31
N LEU A 138 15.94 -2.84 -3.39
CA LEU A 138 16.34 -4.22 -3.68
C LEU A 138 15.61 -5.14 -2.70
N THR A 139 14.84 -6.10 -3.21
CA THR A 139 14.11 -7.05 -2.35
C THR A 139 15.00 -8.19 -1.88
N ASN A 140 14.54 -8.95 -0.88
CA ASN A 140 15.18 -10.21 -0.52
C ASN A 140 15.24 -11.18 -1.71
N PHE A 141 16.22 -12.07 -1.67
CA PHE A 141 16.38 -13.11 -2.67
C PHE A 141 15.35 -14.21 -2.46
N GLU A 142 14.59 -14.48 -3.50
CA GLU A 142 13.66 -15.60 -3.59
C GLU A 142 14.02 -16.45 -4.80
N ARG A 143 14.23 -17.76 -4.57
CA ARG A 143 14.54 -18.73 -5.64
C ARG A 143 15.74 -18.32 -6.53
N GLY A 144 16.70 -17.58 -5.98
CA GLY A 144 17.90 -17.17 -6.72
C GLY A 144 17.88 -15.73 -7.25
N TYR A 145 16.75 -15.03 -7.15
CA TYR A 145 16.58 -13.71 -7.75
C TYR A 145 16.05 -12.70 -6.75
N ALA A 146 16.41 -11.44 -6.93
CA ALA A 146 15.84 -10.30 -6.23
C ALA A 146 15.25 -9.32 -7.25
N LYS A 147 14.20 -8.59 -6.85
CA LYS A 147 13.67 -7.47 -7.64
C LYS A 147 14.43 -6.22 -7.26
N PHE A 148 14.78 -5.42 -8.26
CA PHE A 148 15.35 -4.09 -8.06
C PHE A 148 14.56 -3.04 -8.84
N GLY A 149 14.55 -1.80 -8.37
CA GLY A 149 13.83 -0.74 -9.07
C GLY A 149 13.67 0.57 -8.32
N ASP A 150 12.75 1.38 -8.81
CA ASP A 150 12.43 2.74 -8.32
C ASP A 150 10.97 2.86 -7.83
N LEU A 151 10.37 1.74 -7.42
CA LEU A 151 8.94 1.56 -7.08
C LEU A 151 7.96 1.72 -8.25
N LYS A 152 8.37 2.30 -9.37
CA LYS A 152 7.54 2.43 -10.58
C LYS A 152 7.78 1.28 -11.54
N THR A 153 9.05 0.90 -11.67
CA THR A 153 9.49 -0.14 -12.58
C THR A 153 10.48 -1.04 -11.88
N TRP A 154 10.48 -2.30 -12.31
CA TRP A 154 11.20 -3.39 -11.69
C TRP A 154 12.02 -4.14 -12.75
N GLY A 155 13.18 -4.62 -12.32
CA GLY A 155 13.99 -5.62 -12.98
C GLY A 155 14.29 -6.78 -12.02
N LEU A 156 14.97 -7.82 -12.53
CA LEU A 156 15.48 -8.93 -11.72
C LEU A 156 16.99 -9.02 -11.81
N ILE A 157 17.60 -9.27 -10.67
CA ILE A 157 19.03 -9.48 -10.50
C ILE A 157 19.26 -10.82 -9.82
N ASP A 158 20.30 -11.55 -10.23
CA ASP A 158 20.68 -12.80 -9.59
C ASP A 158 21.58 -12.57 -8.36
N LYS A 159 21.88 -13.64 -7.61
CA LYS A 159 22.73 -13.59 -6.40
C LYS A 159 24.17 -13.14 -6.64
N SER A 160 24.63 -13.10 -7.91
CA SER A 160 25.97 -12.65 -8.29
C SER A 160 26.01 -11.18 -8.70
N GLY A 161 24.83 -10.52 -8.78
CA GLY A 161 24.72 -9.14 -9.22
C GLY A 161 24.50 -8.98 -10.72
N ILE A 162 24.24 -10.06 -11.45
CA ILE A 162 23.94 -9.98 -12.88
C ILE A 162 22.46 -9.65 -13.05
N ILE A 163 22.18 -8.56 -13.76
CA ILE A 163 20.82 -8.19 -14.17
C ILE A 163 20.35 -9.20 -15.22
N VAL A 164 19.39 -10.03 -14.85
CA VAL A 164 18.79 -11.07 -15.72
C VAL A 164 17.50 -10.61 -16.38
N VAL A 165 16.85 -9.58 -15.81
CA VAL A 165 15.71 -8.88 -16.40
C VAL A 165 15.91 -7.38 -16.19
N PRO A 166 15.95 -6.56 -17.26
CA PRO A 166 16.16 -5.12 -17.12
C PRO A 166 14.99 -4.44 -16.41
N GLN A 167 15.27 -3.29 -15.78
CA GLN A 167 14.24 -2.47 -15.15
C GLN A 167 13.38 -1.77 -16.20
N GLN A 168 12.21 -2.33 -16.49
CA GLN A 168 11.24 -1.75 -17.44
C GLN A 168 9.79 -2.19 -17.20
N TYR A 169 9.55 -3.06 -16.22
CA TYR A 169 8.24 -3.66 -15.97
C TYR A 169 7.58 -3.01 -14.76
N VAL A 170 6.33 -2.60 -14.87
CA VAL A 170 5.58 -2.05 -13.72
C VAL A 170 5.27 -3.13 -12.68
N PHE A 171 5.29 -4.39 -13.09
CA PHE A 171 5.13 -5.54 -12.22
C PHE A 171 5.96 -6.72 -12.73
N ILE A 172 6.58 -7.43 -11.79
CA ILE A 172 7.19 -8.75 -12.01
C ILE A 172 6.60 -9.67 -10.94
N GLY A 173 6.03 -10.80 -11.36
CA GLY A 173 5.46 -11.82 -10.49
C GLY A 173 6.53 -12.64 -9.75
N PRO A 174 6.12 -13.65 -8.97
CA PRO A 174 7.04 -14.59 -8.37
C PRO A 174 7.73 -15.45 -9.44
N VAL A 175 8.98 -15.86 -9.18
CA VAL A 175 9.73 -16.73 -10.09
C VAL A 175 9.23 -18.16 -9.98
N PHE A 176 8.74 -18.71 -11.09
CA PHE A 176 8.34 -20.11 -11.17
C PHE A 176 9.18 -20.85 -12.20
N ARG A 177 10.01 -21.80 -11.73
CA ARG A 177 11.03 -22.48 -12.54
C ARG A 177 12.01 -21.46 -13.14
N ASN A 178 11.80 -21.05 -14.40
CA ASN A 178 12.61 -20.06 -15.09
C ASN A 178 11.72 -18.99 -15.78
N THR A 179 10.46 -18.87 -15.37
CA THR A 179 9.52 -17.91 -15.93
C THR A 179 8.95 -17.00 -14.85
N VAL A 180 8.56 -15.80 -15.27
CA VAL A 180 7.88 -14.79 -14.45
C VAL A 180 6.79 -14.13 -15.27
N THR A 181 5.67 -13.82 -14.62
CA THR A 181 4.70 -12.89 -15.19
C THR A 181 5.28 -11.49 -15.15
N VAL A 182 5.16 -10.74 -16.24
CA VAL A 182 5.58 -9.35 -16.32
C VAL A 182 4.43 -8.49 -16.83
N GLN A 183 4.37 -7.25 -16.36
CA GLN A 183 3.44 -6.27 -16.90
C GLN A 183 4.17 -5.00 -17.31
N VAL A 184 3.73 -4.40 -18.40
CA VAL A 184 4.17 -3.08 -18.88
C VAL A 184 2.97 -2.16 -18.99
N LEU A 185 3.22 -0.87 -18.84
CA LEU A 185 2.25 0.18 -19.10
C LEU A 185 2.57 0.77 -20.48
N GLU A 186 1.70 0.53 -21.47
CA GLU A 186 1.80 1.08 -22.83
C GLU A 186 0.79 2.23 -22.96
N GLY A 187 1.28 3.47 -22.82
CA GLY A 187 0.40 4.64 -22.73
C GLY A 187 -0.38 4.62 -21.43
N GLU A 188 -1.69 4.31 -21.50
CA GLU A 188 -2.55 4.21 -20.32
C GLU A 188 -3.18 2.83 -20.15
N GLU A 189 -2.69 1.82 -20.89
CA GLU A 189 -3.17 0.44 -20.83
C GLU A 189 -2.08 -0.50 -20.35
N TYR A 190 -2.50 -1.52 -19.58
CA TYR A 190 -1.58 -2.54 -19.09
C TYR A 190 -1.52 -3.71 -20.05
N ARG A 191 -0.32 -4.23 -20.26
CA ARG A 191 -0.10 -5.46 -21.02
C ARG A 191 0.63 -6.46 -20.17
N GLU A 192 0.12 -7.69 -20.13
CA GLU A 192 0.72 -8.79 -19.39
C GLU A 192 1.42 -9.77 -20.33
N GLY A 193 2.49 -10.40 -19.84
CA GLY A 193 3.16 -11.46 -20.56
C GLY A 193 3.88 -12.40 -19.63
N GLU A 194 4.27 -13.55 -20.17
CA GLU A 194 5.17 -14.49 -19.51
C GLU A 194 6.57 -14.30 -20.07
N LEU A 195 7.52 -13.92 -19.21
CA LEU A 195 8.93 -13.77 -19.54
C LEU A 195 9.67 -15.05 -19.15
N THR A 196 10.49 -15.58 -20.07
CA THR A 196 11.51 -16.59 -19.74
C THR A 196 12.81 -15.87 -19.38
N ILE A 197 13.38 -16.14 -18.20
CA ILE A 197 14.61 -15.48 -17.74
C ILE A 197 15.76 -15.88 -18.67
N GLY A 198 16.48 -14.88 -19.20
CA GLY A 198 17.49 -15.05 -20.26
C GLY A 198 16.91 -15.25 -21.67
N GLY A 199 15.59 -15.17 -21.83
CA GLY A 199 14.86 -15.31 -23.08
C GLY A 199 13.96 -14.11 -23.38
N GLY A 200 12.89 -14.37 -24.13
CA GLY A 200 11.91 -13.35 -24.54
C GLY A 200 10.64 -13.35 -23.69
N VAL A 201 9.78 -12.38 -23.98
CA VAL A 201 8.43 -12.26 -23.40
C VAL A 201 7.40 -12.77 -24.41
N VAL A 202 6.50 -13.63 -23.95
CA VAL A 202 5.29 -14.01 -24.67
C VAL A 202 4.12 -13.25 -24.06
N TRP A 203 3.66 -12.22 -24.75
CA TRP A 203 2.56 -11.38 -24.29
C TRP A 203 1.22 -12.11 -24.38
N ASN A 204 0.40 -11.96 -23.35
CA ASN A 204 -0.95 -12.47 -23.26
C ASN A 204 -1.91 -11.33 -22.89
N ASN A 205 -3.06 -11.27 -23.54
CA ASN A 205 -4.00 -10.16 -23.36
C ASN A 205 -4.94 -10.39 -22.16
N ASN A 206 -4.41 -10.95 -21.06
CA ASN A 206 -5.21 -11.31 -19.88
C ASN A 206 -5.83 -10.08 -19.19
N LEU A 207 -5.25 -8.90 -19.39
CA LEU A 207 -5.68 -7.63 -18.79
C LEU A 207 -6.70 -6.87 -19.65
N ASP A 208 -7.18 -7.41 -20.77
CA ASP A 208 -8.13 -6.70 -21.64
C ASP A 208 -9.41 -6.26 -20.91
N HIS A 209 -9.92 -7.09 -20.00
CA HIS A 209 -11.08 -6.76 -19.17
C HIS A 209 -10.79 -5.59 -18.21
N LEU A 210 -9.61 -5.57 -17.60
CA LEU A 210 -9.17 -4.49 -16.72
C LEU A 210 -8.96 -3.20 -17.52
N ASN A 211 -8.38 -3.29 -18.71
CA ASN A 211 -8.22 -2.15 -19.61
C ASN A 211 -9.57 -1.61 -20.10
N ALA A 212 -10.52 -2.48 -20.45
CA ALA A 212 -11.88 -2.08 -20.80
C ALA A 212 -12.55 -1.33 -19.64
N PHE A 213 -12.45 -1.85 -18.43
CA PHE A 213 -12.95 -1.17 -17.24
C PHE A 213 -12.27 0.17 -16.97
N ASN A 214 -10.95 0.27 -17.15
CA ASN A 214 -10.20 1.52 -17.00
C ASN A 214 -10.59 2.56 -18.07
N ARG A 215 -10.85 2.13 -19.32
CA ARG A 215 -11.38 3.01 -20.38
C ARG A 215 -12.77 3.55 -19.99
N LEU A 216 -13.67 2.70 -19.52
CA LEU A 216 -15.00 3.12 -19.05
C LEU A 216 -14.94 4.11 -17.89
N LYS A 217 -14.02 3.92 -16.93
CA LYS A 217 -13.81 4.89 -15.85
C LYS A 217 -13.38 6.25 -16.36
N LYS A 218 -12.52 6.31 -17.37
CA LYS A 218 -12.10 7.58 -17.98
C LYS A 218 -13.25 8.26 -18.70
N GLU A 219 -14.02 7.49 -19.47
CA GLU A 219 -15.23 8.02 -20.12
C GLU A 219 -16.24 8.56 -19.10
N PHE A 220 -16.41 7.86 -17.98
CA PHE A 220 -17.25 8.29 -16.88
C PHE A 220 -16.73 9.59 -16.22
N ALA A 221 -15.43 9.69 -15.96
CA ALA A 221 -14.82 10.91 -15.43
C ALA A 221 -15.01 12.11 -16.37
N VAL A 222 -14.79 11.92 -17.69
CA VAL A 222 -15.04 12.96 -18.70
C VAL A 222 -16.52 13.36 -18.74
N ALA A 223 -17.45 12.40 -18.63
CA ALA A 223 -18.87 12.70 -18.57
C ALA A 223 -19.25 13.51 -17.30
N CYS A 224 -18.62 13.22 -16.16
CA CYS A 224 -18.76 14.03 -14.95
C CYS A 224 -18.23 15.46 -15.15
N GLU A 225 -17.07 15.63 -15.79
CA GLU A 225 -16.51 16.95 -16.10
C GLU A 225 -17.43 17.76 -17.03
N GLN A 226 -17.99 17.13 -18.07
CA GLN A 226 -18.94 17.76 -18.99
C GLN A 226 -20.22 18.19 -18.27
N LEU A 227 -20.80 17.31 -17.45
CA LEU A 227 -21.97 17.66 -16.64
C LEU A 227 -21.68 18.86 -15.73
N VAL A 228 -20.53 18.87 -15.04
CA VAL A 228 -20.11 20.01 -14.22
C VAL A 228 -20.01 21.28 -15.08
N GLU A 229 -19.37 21.21 -16.25
CA GLU A 229 -19.25 22.35 -17.16
C GLU A 229 -20.61 22.93 -17.54
N GLU A 230 -21.58 22.08 -17.86
CA GLU A 230 -22.91 22.52 -18.25
C GLU A 230 -23.72 23.05 -17.08
N MET A 231 -23.58 22.48 -15.89
CA MET A 231 -24.15 23.06 -14.67
C MET A 231 -23.64 24.48 -14.43
N TYR A 232 -22.41 24.80 -14.86
CA TYR A 232 -21.89 26.17 -14.85
C TYR A 232 -22.52 27.05 -15.93
N GLN A 233 -22.90 26.50 -17.09
CA GLN A 233 -23.36 27.25 -18.25
C GLN A 233 -24.89 27.42 -18.35
N SER A 234 -25.69 26.38 -18.04
CA SER A 234 -27.09 26.27 -18.50
C SER A 234 -28.18 26.48 -17.44
N GLY A 235 -27.90 26.49 -16.13
CA GLY A 235 -29.00 26.62 -15.18
C GLY A 235 -28.69 26.72 -13.69
N CYS A 236 -29.72 27.08 -12.92
CA CYS A 236 -29.64 27.31 -11.49
C CYS A 236 -29.84 26.04 -10.64
N PRO A 237 -28.85 25.55 -9.89
CA PRO A 237 -29.05 24.50 -8.88
C PRO A 237 -29.71 25.01 -7.58
N CYS A 238 -30.18 26.27 -7.54
CA CYS A 238 -30.60 26.99 -6.34
C CYS A 238 -31.83 26.43 -5.60
N GLY A 239 -32.55 25.47 -6.19
CA GLY A 239 -33.37 24.57 -5.38
C GLY A 239 -32.44 23.54 -4.75
N TYR A 240 -32.19 23.62 -3.44
CA TYR A 240 -31.46 22.59 -2.67
C TYR A 240 -31.89 21.16 -3.05
N GLU A 241 -33.18 20.99 -3.32
CA GLU A 241 -33.78 19.75 -3.77
C GLU A 241 -33.39 19.37 -5.20
N ARG A 242 -33.27 20.30 -6.16
CA ARG A 242 -32.88 19.98 -7.54
C ARG A 242 -31.44 19.51 -7.68
N PHE A 243 -30.47 20.15 -7.01
CA PHE A 243 -29.07 19.68 -7.03
C PHE A 243 -28.92 18.34 -6.33
N ARG A 244 -29.58 18.18 -5.16
CA ARG A 244 -29.67 16.91 -4.45
C ARG A 244 -30.32 15.84 -5.32
N ASP A 245 -31.44 16.13 -5.98
CA ASP A 245 -32.20 15.14 -6.73
C ASP A 245 -31.49 14.77 -8.03
N LEU A 246 -30.77 15.70 -8.68
CA LEU A 246 -29.91 15.41 -9.84
C LEU A 246 -28.74 14.46 -9.46
N VAL A 247 -28.15 14.65 -8.27
CA VAL A 247 -26.97 13.87 -7.80
C VAL A 247 -27.36 12.59 -7.04
N GLN A 248 -28.51 12.56 -6.35
CA GLN A 248 -28.93 11.46 -5.46
C GLN A 248 -30.14 10.66 -5.95
N TRP A 249 -31.07 11.23 -6.72
CA TRP A 249 -32.40 10.63 -6.92
C TRP A 249 -32.84 10.42 -8.38
N SER A 250 -32.14 11.00 -9.36
CA SER A 250 -32.59 10.98 -10.77
C SER A 250 -32.03 9.84 -11.62
N ASN A 251 -31.24 8.90 -11.04
CA ASN A 251 -30.59 7.85 -11.83
C ASN A 251 -30.81 6.42 -11.33
N PRO A 252 -31.00 5.41 -12.22
CA PRO A 252 -31.37 4.04 -11.83
C PRO A 252 -30.26 3.23 -11.16
N VAL A 253 -29.08 3.81 -10.96
CA VAL A 253 -27.90 3.05 -10.56
C VAL A 253 -27.44 3.62 -9.23
N GLY A 254 -27.65 2.85 -8.17
CA GLY A 254 -27.22 3.20 -6.82
C GLY A 254 -25.76 3.60 -6.84
N PHE A 255 -25.49 4.82 -6.36
CA PHE A 255 -24.17 5.44 -6.32
C PHE A 255 -23.51 5.54 -7.71
N VAL A 256 -23.87 6.58 -8.47
CA VAL A 256 -22.85 7.34 -9.24
C VAL A 256 -21.66 7.50 -8.29
N ASP A 257 -20.44 7.20 -8.72
CA ASP A 257 -19.26 7.36 -7.86
C ASP A 257 -19.11 8.84 -7.52
N GLN A 258 -19.74 9.25 -6.40
CA GLN A 258 -19.90 10.64 -5.98
C GLN A 258 -18.53 11.28 -5.76
N GLU A 259 -17.50 10.48 -5.48
CA GLU A 259 -16.11 10.91 -5.39
C GLU A 259 -15.57 11.39 -6.73
N LEU A 260 -15.91 10.76 -7.86
CA LEU A 260 -15.47 11.17 -9.19
C LEU A 260 -16.18 12.45 -9.66
N LEU A 261 -17.50 12.56 -9.45
CA LEU A 261 -18.23 13.80 -9.72
C LEU A 261 -17.71 14.95 -8.85
N PHE A 262 -17.42 14.67 -7.58
CA PHE A 262 -16.84 15.64 -6.67
C PHE A 262 -15.42 16.04 -7.06
N ALA A 263 -14.60 15.09 -7.53
CA ALA A 263 -13.27 15.37 -8.05
C ALA A 263 -13.33 16.30 -9.26
N ALA A 264 -14.24 16.07 -10.21
CA ALA A 264 -14.47 16.95 -11.36
C ALA A 264 -14.87 18.37 -10.92
N PHE A 265 -15.77 18.49 -9.93
CA PHE A 265 -16.18 19.79 -9.38
C PHE A 265 -15.01 20.53 -8.74
N ARG A 266 -14.17 19.83 -7.96
CA ARG A 266 -12.96 20.42 -7.36
C ARG A 266 -11.96 20.89 -8.41
N GLN A 267 -11.74 20.09 -9.44
CA GLN A 267 -10.83 20.45 -10.54
C GLN A 267 -11.31 21.72 -11.24
N LYS A 268 -12.62 21.85 -11.49
CA LYS A 268 -13.20 23.06 -12.08
C LYS A 268 -13.01 24.29 -11.19
N LEU A 269 -13.22 24.17 -9.88
CA LEU A 269 -12.99 25.25 -8.92
C LEU A 269 -11.51 25.67 -8.84
N GLN A 270 -10.59 24.70 -8.86
CA GLN A 270 -9.15 24.97 -8.92
C GLN A 270 -8.75 25.72 -10.19
N GLN A 271 -9.27 25.33 -11.36
CA GLN A 271 -9.03 26.02 -12.62
C GLN A 271 -9.51 27.48 -12.62
N LEU A 272 -10.55 27.77 -11.82
CA LEU A 272 -11.10 29.11 -11.65
C LEU A 272 -10.42 29.90 -10.50
N GLU A 273 -9.39 29.31 -9.86
CA GLU A 273 -8.68 29.87 -8.71
C GLU A 273 -9.62 30.36 -7.60
N THR A 274 -10.71 29.63 -7.36
CA THR A 274 -11.75 30.01 -6.41
C THR A 274 -12.29 28.82 -5.63
N ASP A 275 -12.67 29.04 -4.38
CA ASP A 275 -13.44 28.12 -3.54
C ASP A 275 -14.94 28.42 -3.55
N ARG A 276 -15.35 29.36 -4.42
CA ARG A 276 -16.70 29.89 -4.52
C ARG A 276 -17.28 29.59 -5.89
N PHE A 277 -18.34 28.79 -5.91
CA PHE A 277 -19.18 28.65 -7.09
C PHE A 277 -20.27 29.72 -7.07
N ARG A 278 -20.28 30.63 -8.05
CA ARG A 278 -21.38 31.59 -8.24
C ARG A 278 -22.27 31.09 -9.37
N CYS A 279 -23.53 30.79 -9.06
CA CYS A 279 -24.50 30.44 -10.10
C CYS A 279 -24.74 31.63 -11.03
N ALA A 280 -24.49 31.46 -12.34
CA ALA A 280 -24.67 32.49 -13.34
C ALA A 280 -26.13 32.93 -13.51
N HIS A 281 -27.10 32.06 -13.19
CA HIS A 281 -28.52 32.32 -13.36
C HIS A 281 -29.16 33.12 -12.21
N CYS A 282 -28.93 32.75 -10.94
CA CYS A 282 -29.56 33.43 -9.79
C CYS A 282 -28.58 34.26 -8.94
N GLY A 283 -27.28 34.19 -9.22
CA GLY A 283 -26.25 34.90 -8.45
C GLY A 283 -25.96 34.31 -7.07
N THR A 284 -26.59 33.19 -6.68
CA THR A 284 -26.29 32.49 -5.42
C THR A 284 -24.83 32.05 -5.42
N VAL A 285 -24.13 32.34 -4.33
CA VAL A 285 -22.74 31.93 -4.14
C VAL A 285 -22.70 30.76 -3.16
N TYR A 286 -22.00 29.72 -3.57
CA TYR A 286 -21.75 28.48 -2.84
C TYR A 286 -20.27 28.47 -2.47
N GLU A 287 -19.95 28.55 -1.18
CA GLU A 287 -18.57 28.56 -0.67
C GLU A 287 -18.24 27.23 0.02
N GLN A 288 -17.18 26.56 -0.46
CA GLN A 288 -16.78 25.23 0.00
C GLN A 288 -15.89 25.30 1.25
N LYS A 289 -16.25 24.55 2.31
CA LYS A 289 -15.37 24.37 3.48
C LYS A 289 -14.38 23.23 3.26
N TRP A 290 -13.09 23.55 3.20
CA TRP A 290 -12.02 22.59 2.91
C TRP A 290 -11.66 21.60 4.04
N THR A 291 -12.31 21.67 5.21
CA THR A 291 -11.82 21.03 6.45
C THR A 291 -12.40 19.65 6.79
N GLN A 292 -13.25 19.03 5.96
CA GLN A 292 -13.83 17.71 6.27
C GLN A 292 -13.87 16.77 5.05
N PHE A 293 -13.24 15.61 5.19
CA PHE A 293 -13.31 14.48 4.26
C PHE A 293 -14.20 13.38 4.88
N SER A 294 -15.39 13.15 4.33
CA SER A 294 -16.08 11.86 4.45
C SER A 294 -17.11 11.69 3.32
N ALA A 295 -17.11 10.52 2.70
CA ALA A 295 -17.88 10.14 1.51
C ALA A 295 -19.41 10.09 1.69
N PHE A 296 -19.96 10.70 2.75
CA PHE A 296 -21.39 10.58 3.05
C PHE A 296 -22.11 11.89 3.37
N MET A 297 -21.43 13.05 3.39
CA MET A 297 -22.01 14.29 3.94
C MET A 297 -21.55 15.56 3.20
N TRP A 298 -21.74 15.65 1.87
CA TRP A 298 -21.21 16.77 1.09
C TRP A 298 -22.21 17.87 0.70
N VAL A 299 -23.53 17.60 0.67
CA VAL A 299 -24.55 18.63 0.41
C VAL A 299 -24.73 19.59 1.61
N SER A 300 -24.08 19.30 2.75
CA SER A 300 -24.28 19.99 4.03
C SER A 300 -23.16 20.96 4.41
N ASN A 301 -22.06 21.05 3.66
CA ASN A 301 -20.84 21.77 4.06
C ASN A 301 -20.48 22.98 3.18
N VAL A 302 -21.49 23.53 2.52
CA VAL A 302 -21.36 24.70 1.65
C VAL A 302 -22.15 25.86 2.25
N HIS A 303 -21.53 27.02 2.37
CA HIS A 303 -22.26 28.24 2.73
C HIS A 303 -22.95 28.81 1.50
N ILE A 304 -24.25 29.08 1.63
CA ILE A 304 -25.06 29.65 0.56
C ILE A 304 -25.30 31.12 0.89
N SER A 305 -24.85 32.03 0.03
CA SER A 305 -25.13 33.45 0.14
C SER A 305 -26.18 33.87 -0.89
N THR A 306 -27.27 34.47 -0.41
CA THR A 306 -28.26 35.19 -1.22
C THR A 306 -28.47 36.57 -0.61
N MET A 307 -28.15 37.63 -1.36
CA MET A 307 -28.39 39.03 -0.96
C MET A 307 -27.80 39.45 0.41
N GLY A 308 -26.58 39.01 0.73
CA GLY A 308 -25.84 39.48 1.91
C GLY A 308 -26.03 38.66 3.19
N ASP A 309 -27.02 37.77 3.23
CA ASP A 309 -27.21 36.82 4.32
C ASP A 309 -26.62 35.45 3.96
N PHE A 310 -25.81 34.89 4.87
CA PHE A 310 -25.31 33.53 4.78
C PHE A 310 -26.33 32.60 5.42
N VAL A 311 -26.88 31.66 4.64
CA VAL A 311 -27.75 30.61 5.16
C VAL A 311 -26.87 29.40 5.49
N ASP A 312 -26.71 29.13 6.78
CA ASP A 312 -26.14 27.87 7.26
C ASP A 312 -27.24 26.81 7.28
N LYS A 313 -27.11 25.79 6.42
CA LYS A 313 -28.04 24.65 6.38
C LYS A 313 -27.53 23.45 7.19
N GLY A 314 -26.54 23.64 8.06
CA GLY A 314 -25.92 22.59 8.86
C GLY A 314 -26.93 21.75 9.65
N ALA A 315 -26.78 20.43 9.58
CA ALA A 315 -27.29 19.53 10.60
C ALA A 315 -26.24 19.39 11.71
N PRO A 316 -26.63 19.18 13.00
CA PRO A 316 -25.68 18.98 14.07
C PRO A 316 -24.85 17.71 13.78
N VAL A 317 -23.54 17.88 13.62
CA VAL A 317 -22.59 16.78 13.49
C VAL A 317 -22.24 16.32 14.91
N SER A 318 -22.56 15.05 15.23
CA SER A 318 -22.08 14.41 16.46
C SER A 318 -20.54 14.46 16.49
N ALA A 319 -19.97 14.70 17.68
CA ALA A 319 -18.53 14.88 17.92
C ALA A 319 -17.68 13.60 17.75
N VAL A 320 -18.05 12.70 16.85
CA VAL A 320 -17.24 11.54 16.47
C VAL A 320 -16.63 11.85 15.12
N ILE A 321 -15.36 12.27 15.16
CA ILE A 321 -14.49 12.44 14.00
C ILE A 321 -14.30 11.06 13.35
N PRO A 322 -14.71 10.81 12.10
CA PRO A 322 -14.22 9.67 11.36
C PRO A 322 -12.81 10.00 10.89
N ILE A 323 -11.89 9.13 11.29
CA ILE A 323 -10.48 9.12 10.90
C ILE A 323 -10.38 9.20 9.37
N ALA A 324 -9.57 10.15 8.91
CA ALA A 324 -9.15 10.26 7.53
C ALA A 324 -8.62 8.92 7.01
N LEU A 325 -9.30 8.34 6.03
CA LEU A 325 -8.75 7.31 5.17
C LEU A 325 -8.37 7.97 3.85
N GLY A 326 -7.08 8.26 3.72
CA GLY A 326 -6.49 8.66 2.45
C GLY A 326 -6.67 7.53 1.44
N PHE A 327 -7.31 7.85 0.32
CA PHE A 327 -7.46 6.93 -0.80
C PHE A 327 -7.49 7.72 -2.12
N TYR A 328 -6.40 8.43 -2.42
CA TYR A 328 -6.01 8.59 -3.82
C TYR A 328 -5.55 7.20 -4.30
N GLY A 329 -6.31 6.58 -5.19
CA GLY A 329 -5.87 5.41 -5.99
C GLY A 329 -6.23 4.01 -5.51
N HIS A 330 -6.68 3.80 -4.26
CA HIS A 330 -6.71 2.45 -3.69
C HIS A 330 -8.14 1.99 -3.23
N GLY A 331 -9.17 2.82 -3.43
CA GLY A 331 -10.53 2.59 -2.93
C GLY A 331 -11.48 1.85 -3.88
N ILE A 332 -11.15 1.76 -5.17
CA ILE A 332 -12.04 1.10 -6.15
C ILE A 332 -11.91 -0.43 -6.10
N GLU A 333 -10.76 -0.96 -5.68
CA GLU A 333 -10.54 -2.41 -5.57
C GLU A 333 -11.44 -3.08 -4.51
N LYS A 334 -11.90 -2.33 -3.50
CA LYS A 334 -12.79 -2.88 -2.45
C LYS A 334 -14.25 -3.04 -2.89
N TYR A 335 -14.64 -2.46 -4.04
CA TYR A 335 -16.02 -2.51 -4.56
C TYR A 335 -16.17 -3.35 -5.85
N ASN A 336 -15.11 -4.08 -6.24
CA ASN A 336 -15.00 -4.83 -7.50
C ASN A 336 -16.06 -5.93 -7.73
N HIS A 337 -16.92 -6.22 -6.74
CA HIS A 337 -18.00 -7.21 -6.86
C HIS A 337 -19.40 -6.60 -7.00
N LYS A 338 -19.55 -5.26 -6.95
CA LYS A 338 -20.88 -4.61 -6.92
C LYS A 338 -21.26 -3.84 -8.19
N TYR A 339 -20.33 -3.58 -9.11
CA TYR A 339 -20.62 -2.88 -10.36
C TYR A 339 -20.32 -3.80 -11.54
N VAL A 340 -21.33 -4.04 -12.39
CA VAL A 340 -21.15 -4.73 -13.67
C VAL A 340 -20.81 -3.68 -14.72
N GLU A 341 -19.98 -4.03 -15.71
CA GLU A 341 -19.58 -3.15 -16.82
C GLU A 341 -20.78 -2.47 -17.51
N SER A 342 -21.92 -3.17 -17.58
CA SER A 342 -23.20 -2.64 -18.07
C SER A 342 -23.71 -1.43 -17.31
N ASP A 343 -23.50 -1.40 -15.99
CA ASP A 343 -24.04 -0.36 -15.10
C ASP A 343 -23.32 0.96 -15.35
N LEU A 344 -22.00 0.95 -15.54
CA LEU A 344 -21.20 2.12 -15.90
C LEU A 344 -21.59 2.66 -17.28
N GLY A 345 -21.75 1.79 -18.29
CA GLY A 345 -22.17 2.19 -19.62
C GLY A 345 -23.55 2.89 -19.62
N THR A 346 -24.51 2.37 -18.86
CA THR A 346 -25.83 2.99 -18.70
C THR A 346 -25.74 4.37 -18.04
N VAL A 347 -24.93 4.53 -17.00
CA VAL A 347 -24.76 5.84 -16.34
C VAL A 347 -24.07 6.84 -17.26
N ILE A 348 -23.02 6.44 -17.99
CA ILE A 348 -22.33 7.31 -18.97
C ILE A 348 -23.33 7.84 -20.01
N ASN A 349 -24.17 6.97 -20.57
CA ASN A 349 -25.16 7.38 -21.57
C ASN A 349 -26.18 8.35 -20.98
N TYR A 350 -26.70 8.07 -19.78
CA TYR A 350 -27.61 9.00 -19.11
C TYR A 350 -26.97 10.36 -18.88
N LEU A 351 -25.72 10.42 -18.40
CA LEU A 351 -25.03 11.68 -18.13
C LEU A 351 -24.87 12.49 -19.42
N LYS A 352 -24.51 11.83 -20.53
CA LYS A 352 -24.40 12.45 -21.86
C LYS A 352 -25.74 12.89 -22.43
N GLU A 353 -26.83 12.18 -22.16
CA GLU A 353 -28.19 12.55 -22.61
C GLU A 353 -28.77 13.72 -21.80
N SER A 354 -28.51 13.76 -20.48
CA SER A 354 -28.92 14.85 -19.58
C SER A 354 -28.29 16.19 -19.96
N VAL A 355 -27.12 16.11 -20.59
CA VAL A 355 -26.33 17.21 -21.13
C VAL A 355 -26.94 17.78 -22.42
N ALA A 356 -27.60 16.94 -23.23
CA ALA A 356 -28.12 17.30 -24.55
C ALA A 356 -29.51 17.96 -24.53
N THR A 357 -30.19 18.02 -23.38
CA THR A 357 -31.54 18.57 -23.17
C THR A 357 -31.51 19.84 -22.34
#